data_AF-X6BLC6-F1
#
_entry.id   AF-X6BLC6-F1
#
_cell.length_a   1.000
_cell.length_b   1.000
_cell.length_c   1.000
_cell.angle_alpha   90.00
_cell.angle_beta   90.00
_cell.angle_gamma   90.00
#
_symmetry.space_group_name_H-M   'P 1'
#
loop_
_entity.id
_entity.type
_entity.pdbx_description
1 polymer ?
#
loop_
_entity_poly.entity_id
_entity_poly.type
_entity_poly.pdbx_seq_one_letter_code
_entity_poly.pdbx_strand_id
1 'polypeptide(L)'
;MRPDNLKSLTYFLLSLPLVTIILVIALSAPEAPFALWLYKWATLLAGILAVAAALLTVNQMQKIDDQQARRVQESEERQQDRHAHNVRLTLRADSLRAERAAYPQATDMRQWLEYFEQVVKDYGPIIGGGLPPSEEEGRHIYDLADKITRIFDRPALEEAANLLESRSYYVYGTIMRDVRRLRTRMEEAESAVERSNDAALAVVSEDMMVDLTGMRSFVKEFAGTLISLDQFYKT
;
A
#
# COMPACT_ATOMS: atom_id res chain seq x y z
N MET A 1 -23.30 -11.65 -28.63
CA MET A 1 -24.24 -12.33 -29.56
C MET A 1 -25.42 -11.41 -29.79
N ARG A 2 -25.66 -10.96 -31.03
CA ARG A 2 -26.83 -10.14 -31.32
C ARG A 2 -28.10 -11.02 -31.20
N PRO A 3 -29.17 -10.53 -30.56
CA PRO A 3 -30.40 -11.31 -30.32
C PRO A 3 -31.07 -11.82 -31.61
N ASP A 4 -30.76 -11.21 -32.76
CA ASP A 4 -31.36 -11.58 -34.05
C ASP A 4 -30.86 -12.94 -34.59
N ASN A 5 -29.65 -13.37 -34.21
CA ASN A 5 -29.09 -14.64 -34.68
C ASN A 5 -29.75 -15.86 -34.02
N LEU A 6 -30.34 -15.69 -32.82
CA LEU A 6 -30.99 -16.79 -32.08
C LEU A 6 -32.30 -17.22 -32.74
N LYS A 7 -33.03 -16.27 -33.35
CA LYS A 7 -34.28 -16.53 -34.08
C LYS A 7 -33.99 -17.27 -35.39
N SER A 8 -32.97 -16.87 -36.14
CA SER A 8 -32.57 -17.59 -37.36
C SER A 8 -32.12 -19.02 -37.09
N LEU A 9 -31.39 -19.26 -35.98
CA LEU A 9 -30.91 -20.60 -35.62
C LEU A 9 -32.06 -21.54 -35.21
N THR A 10 -33.05 -21.00 -34.49
CA THR A 10 -34.23 -21.77 -34.06
C THR A 10 -35.12 -22.16 -35.23
N TYR A 11 -35.38 -21.27 -36.20
CA TYR A 11 -36.11 -21.63 -37.42
C TYR A 11 -35.37 -22.69 -38.25
N PHE A 12 -34.03 -22.60 -38.34
CA PHE A 12 -33.24 -23.58 -39.07
C PHE A 12 -33.33 -24.98 -38.42
N LEU A 13 -33.13 -25.07 -37.11
CA LEU A 13 -33.24 -26.31 -36.35
C LEU A 13 -34.64 -26.94 -36.40
N LEU A 14 -35.70 -26.12 -36.44
CA LEU A 14 -37.09 -26.59 -36.49
C LEU A 14 -37.50 -27.04 -37.89
N SER A 15 -36.89 -26.49 -38.94
CA SER A 15 -37.13 -26.91 -40.34
C SER A 15 -36.43 -28.22 -40.71
N LEU A 16 -35.30 -28.54 -40.07
CA LEU A 16 -34.48 -29.72 -40.32
C LEU A 16 -35.22 -31.07 -40.17
N PRO A 17 -36.02 -31.33 -39.10
CA PRO A 17 -36.83 -32.55 -38.98
C PRO A 17 -37.94 -32.61 -40.04
N LEU A 18 -38.49 -31.46 -40.43
CA LEU A 18 -39.59 -31.40 -41.41
C LEU A 18 -39.09 -31.73 -42.82
N VAL A 19 -37.92 -31.21 -43.19
CA VAL A 19 -37.24 -31.54 -44.45
C VAL A 19 -36.82 -33.01 -44.47
N THR A 20 -36.31 -33.55 -43.36
CA THR A 20 -35.92 -34.98 -43.30
C THR A 20 -37.12 -35.91 -43.39
N ILE A 21 -38.25 -35.59 -42.75
CA ILE A 21 -39.50 -36.37 -42.88
C ILE A 21 -40.01 -36.35 -44.33
N ILE A 22 -40.04 -35.18 -44.97
CA ILE A 22 -40.45 -35.07 -46.38
C ILE A 22 -39.52 -35.88 -47.29
N LEU A 23 -38.20 -35.83 -47.03
CA LEU A 23 -37.21 -36.59 -47.80
C LEU A 23 -37.41 -38.10 -47.65
N VAL A 24 -37.67 -38.59 -46.43
CA VAL A 24 -37.94 -40.00 -46.13
C VAL A 24 -39.22 -40.47 -46.82
N ILE A 25 -40.29 -39.67 -46.76
CA ILE A 25 -41.56 -39.99 -47.44
C ILE A 25 -41.38 -40.05 -48.96
N ALA A 26 -40.65 -39.09 -49.55
CA ALA A 26 -40.37 -39.06 -50.97
C ALA A 26 -39.50 -40.24 -51.45
N LEU A 27 -38.63 -40.76 -50.57
CA LEU A 27 -37.74 -41.89 -50.86
C LEU A 27 -38.36 -43.27 -50.60
N SER A 28 -39.47 -43.35 -49.86
CA SER A 28 -40.14 -44.61 -49.51
C SER A 28 -41.05 -45.18 -50.60
N ALA A 29 -41.21 -44.51 -51.75
CA ALA A 29 -41.92 -45.04 -52.91
C ALA A 29 -41.04 -46.05 -53.68
N PRO A 30 -41.27 -47.38 -53.58
CA PRO A 30 -40.27 -48.39 -53.94
C PRO A 30 -39.98 -48.53 -55.45
N GLU A 31 -40.77 -47.89 -56.31
CA GLU A 31 -40.73 -48.13 -57.77
C GLU A 31 -40.34 -46.89 -58.60
N ALA A 32 -39.99 -45.77 -57.96
CA ALA A 32 -39.53 -44.60 -58.68
C ALA A 32 -38.05 -44.76 -59.09
N PRO A 33 -37.69 -44.73 -60.39
CA PRO A 33 -36.30 -44.85 -60.85
C PRO A 33 -35.35 -43.80 -60.26
N PHE A 34 -35.91 -42.65 -59.83
CA PHE A 34 -35.17 -41.61 -59.12
C PHE A 34 -34.72 -42.03 -57.71
N ALA A 35 -35.51 -42.81 -56.97
CA ALA A 35 -35.18 -43.26 -55.62
C ALA A 35 -34.00 -44.25 -55.63
N LEU A 36 -33.98 -45.20 -56.58
CA LEU A 36 -32.88 -46.14 -56.78
C LEU A 36 -31.57 -45.42 -57.19
N TRP A 37 -31.67 -44.37 -58.00
CA TRP A 37 -30.52 -43.54 -58.35
C TRP A 37 -30.00 -42.78 -57.12
N LEU A 38 -30.87 -42.11 -56.36
CA LEU A 38 -30.47 -41.38 -55.16
C LEU A 38 -29.83 -42.32 -54.12
N TYR A 39 -30.38 -43.52 -53.94
CA TYR A 39 -29.85 -44.52 -53.00
C TYR A 39 -28.41 -44.94 -53.34
N LYS A 40 -28.07 -45.09 -54.62
CA LYS A 40 -26.70 -45.41 -55.06
C LYS A 40 -25.70 -44.29 -54.78
N TRP A 41 -26.16 -43.03 -54.75
CA TRP A 41 -25.32 -41.86 -54.48
C TRP A 41 -25.39 -41.37 -53.02
N ALA A 42 -26.30 -41.89 -52.21
CA ALA A 42 -26.56 -41.42 -50.85
C ALA A 42 -25.31 -41.47 -49.95
N THR A 43 -24.54 -42.55 -50.01
CA THR A 43 -23.28 -42.69 -49.26
C THR A 43 -22.22 -41.69 -49.68
N LEU A 44 -22.11 -41.40 -50.98
CA LEU A 44 -21.17 -40.42 -51.51
C LEU A 44 -21.57 -38.99 -51.09
N LEU A 45 -22.86 -38.66 -51.18
CA LEU A 45 -23.40 -37.39 -50.71
C LEU A 45 -23.20 -37.22 -49.20
N ALA A 46 -23.44 -38.25 -48.40
CA ALA A 46 -23.19 -38.23 -46.96
C ALA A 46 -21.71 -37.98 -46.63
N GLY A 47 -20.78 -38.60 -47.37
CA GLY A 47 -19.34 -38.35 -47.24
C GLY A 47 -18.96 -36.89 -47.55
N ILE A 48 -19.49 -36.33 -48.63
CA ILE A 48 -19.24 -34.92 -49.00
C ILE A 48 -19.79 -33.97 -47.92
N LEU A 49 -21.00 -34.22 -47.42
CA LEU A 49 -21.59 -33.41 -46.35
C LEU A 49 -20.79 -33.48 -45.05
N ALA A 50 -20.24 -34.65 -44.70
CA ALA A 50 -19.39 -34.82 -43.53
C ALA A 50 -18.09 -33.99 -43.63
N VAL A 51 -17.42 -34.00 -44.79
CA VAL A 51 -16.23 -33.17 -45.04
C VAL A 51 -16.57 -31.67 -44.97
N ALA A 52 -17.70 -31.26 -45.56
CA ALA A 52 -18.16 -29.88 -45.49
C ALA A 52 -18.44 -29.44 -44.04
N ALA A 53 -19.08 -30.29 -43.24
CA ALA A 53 -19.33 -30.03 -41.83
C ALA A 53 -18.03 -29.93 -41.00
N ALA A 54 -17.05 -30.78 -41.29
CA ALA A 54 -15.73 -30.71 -40.65
C ALA A 54 -15.00 -29.40 -40.99
N LEU A 55 -15.00 -28.99 -42.26
CA LEU A 55 -14.41 -27.71 -42.70
C LEU A 55 -15.08 -26.50 -42.03
N LEU A 56 -16.41 -26.51 -41.89
CA LEU A 56 -17.14 -25.46 -41.17
C LEU A 56 -16.75 -25.41 -39.69
N THR A 57 -16.61 -26.57 -39.04
CA THR A 57 -16.19 -26.66 -37.64
C THR A 57 -14.78 -26.11 -37.44
N VAL A 58 -13.82 -26.47 -38.29
CA VAL A 58 -12.44 -25.97 -38.22
C VAL A 58 -12.39 -24.45 -38.39
N ASN A 59 -13.12 -23.89 -39.37
CA ASN A 59 -13.20 -22.44 -39.56
C ASN A 59 -13.87 -21.72 -38.37
N GLN A 60 -14.82 -22.36 -37.69
CA GLN A 60 -15.42 -21.80 -36.47
C GLN A 60 -14.45 -21.81 -35.29
N MET A 61 -13.68 -22.89 -35.10
CA MET A 61 -12.66 -22.96 -34.06
C MET A 61 -11.60 -21.87 -34.23
N GLN A 62 -11.06 -21.70 -35.44
CA GLN A 62 -10.07 -20.65 -35.71
C GLN A 62 -10.58 -19.24 -35.36
N LYS A 63 -11.84 -18.93 -35.69
CA LYS A 63 -12.45 -17.64 -35.33
C LYS A 63 -12.64 -17.46 -33.83
N ILE A 64 -12.93 -18.54 -33.10
CA ILE A 64 -13.08 -18.49 -31.65
C ILE A 64 -11.72 -18.28 -31.00
N ASP A 65 -10.70 -19.00 -31.46
CA ASP A 65 -9.33 -18.89 -30.96
C ASP A 65 -8.79 -17.46 -31.16
N ASP A 66 -8.98 -16.88 -32.35
CA ASP A 66 -8.59 -15.49 -32.63
C ASP A 66 -9.32 -14.49 -31.72
N GLN A 67 -10.61 -14.72 -31.45
CA GLN A 67 -11.38 -13.86 -30.53
C GLN A 67 -10.94 -14.03 -29.08
N GLN A 68 -10.61 -15.25 -28.67
CA GLN A 68 -10.09 -15.51 -27.33
C GLN A 68 -8.72 -14.87 -27.15
N ALA A 69 -7.81 -15.01 -28.12
CA ALA A 69 -6.49 -14.37 -28.09
C ALA A 69 -6.59 -12.85 -27.90
N ARG A 70 -7.48 -12.19 -28.66
CA ARG A 70 -7.74 -10.75 -28.50
C ARG A 70 -8.27 -10.38 -27.11
N ARG A 71 -9.17 -11.19 -26.55
CA ARG A 71 -9.72 -10.95 -25.19
C ARG A 71 -8.67 -11.13 -24.11
N VAL A 72 -7.78 -12.11 -24.26
CA VAL A 72 -6.65 -12.30 -23.34
C VAL A 72 -5.75 -11.07 -23.37
N GLN A 73 -5.36 -10.62 -24.56
CA GLN A 73 -4.54 -9.41 -24.71
C GLN A 73 -5.19 -8.16 -24.09
N GLU A 74 -6.47 -7.89 -24.39
CA GLU A 74 -7.21 -6.78 -23.76
C GLU A 74 -7.29 -6.92 -22.23
N SER A 75 -7.35 -8.15 -21.72
CA SER A 75 -7.42 -8.38 -20.28
C SER A 75 -6.08 -8.12 -19.60
N GLU A 76 -4.97 -8.46 -20.24
CA GLU A 76 -3.61 -8.21 -19.76
C GLU A 76 -3.31 -6.72 -19.72
N GLU A 77 -3.67 -5.97 -20.77
CA GLU A 77 -3.53 -4.50 -20.82
C GLU A 77 -4.32 -3.84 -19.67
N ARG A 78 -5.58 -4.24 -19.47
CA ARG A 78 -6.40 -3.72 -18.34
C ARG A 78 -5.84 -4.10 -16.98
N GLN A 79 -5.20 -5.26 -16.85
CA GLN A 79 -4.55 -5.65 -15.60
C GLN A 79 -3.32 -4.79 -15.34
N GLN A 80 -2.51 -4.51 -16.36
CA GLN A 80 -1.36 -3.61 -16.25
C GLN A 80 -1.78 -2.19 -15.87
N ASP A 81 -2.84 -1.66 -16.49
CA ASP A 81 -3.37 -0.33 -16.15
C ASP A 81 -3.85 -0.24 -14.69
N ARG A 82 -4.58 -1.27 -14.23
CA ARG A 82 -5.02 -1.35 -12.83
C ARG A 82 -3.84 -1.48 -11.88
N HIS A 83 -2.84 -2.28 -12.25
CA HIS A 83 -1.62 -2.42 -11.45
C HIS A 83 -0.88 -1.08 -11.34
N ALA A 84 -0.66 -0.39 -12.46
CA ALA A 84 -0.04 0.94 -12.48
C ALA A 84 -0.84 1.96 -11.66
N HIS A 85 -2.18 1.93 -11.77
CA HIS A 85 -3.04 2.80 -10.98
C HIS A 85 -2.93 2.52 -9.48
N ASN A 86 -2.97 1.25 -9.07
CA ASN A 86 -2.82 0.84 -7.68
C ASN A 86 -1.45 1.24 -7.12
N VAL A 87 -0.37 1.01 -7.88
CA VAL A 87 0.98 1.44 -7.51
C VAL A 87 1.02 2.96 -7.31
N ARG A 88 0.44 3.74 -8.22
CA ARG A 88 0.38 5.21 -8.10
C ARG A 88 -0.41 5.67 -6.88
N LEU A 89 -1.52 4.99 -6.56
CA LEU A 89 -2.33 5.31 -5.38
C LEU A 89 -1.58 5.02 -4.08
N THR A 90 -0.90 3.87 -3.99
CA THR A 90 -0.08 3.51 -2.83
C THR A 90 1.06 4.51 -2.65
N LEU A 91 1.80 4.81 -3.73
CA LEU A 91 2.90 5.79 -3.68
C LEU A 91 2.42 7.18 -3.26
N ARG A 92 1.22 7.60 -3.70
CA ARG A 92 0.64 8.89 -3.29
C ARG A 92 0.26 8.91 -1.81
N ALA A 93 -0.30 7.82 -1.30
CA ALA A 93 -0.64 7.73 0.13
C ALA A 93 0.62 7.80 0.99
N ASP A 94 1.67 7.08 0.59
CA ASP A 94 2.95 7.07 1.29
C ASP A 94 3.68 8.41 1.16
N SER A 95 3.64 9.06 -0.01
CA SER A 95 4.22 10.39 -0.20
C SER A 95 3.53 11.44 0.68
N LEU A 96 2.19 11.40 0.79
CA LEU A 96 1.45 12.32 1.65
C LEU A 96 1.71 12.08 3.14
N ARG A 97 1.89 10.82 3.55
CA ARG A 97 2.31 10.50 4.92
C ARG A 97 3.72 11.00 5.20
N ALA A 98 4.64 10.78 4.27
CA ALA A 98 6.01 11.29 4.36
C ALA A 98 6.06 12.82 4.38
N GLU A 99 5.23 13.50 3.59
CA GLU A 99 5.14 14.97 3.58
C GLU A 99 4.59 15.53 4.90
N ARG A 100 3.55 14.90 5.47
CA ARG A 100 3.00 15.28 6.79
C ARG A 100 3.96 15.01 7.95
N ALA A 101 4.77 13.96 7.82
CA ALA A 101 5.86 13.66 8.73
C ALA A 101 7.00 14.68 8.59
N ALA A 102 7.38 15.02 7.36
CA ALA A 102 8.45 15.96 7.09
C ALA A 102 8.08 17.39 7.52
N TYR A 103 6.84 17.82 7.30
CA TYR A 103 6.41 19.20 7.52
C TYR A 103 5.21 19.30 8.48
N PRO A 104 5.27 20.12 9.55
CA PRO A 104 6.32 21.06 9.97
C PRO A 104 7.46 20.44 10.79
N GLN A 105 7.45 19.13 11.01
CA GLN A 105 8.25 18.48 12.06
C GLN A 105 9.75 18.57 11.81
N ALA A 106 10.23 18.56 10.56
CA ALA A 106 11.65 18.70 10.27
C ALA A 106 12.21 20.09 10.62
N THR A 107 11.38 21.14 10.51
CA THR A 107 11.79 22.51 10.90
C THR A 107 11.82 22.61 12.42
N ASP A 108 10.77 22.13 13.08
CA ASP A 108 10.69 22.10 14.55
C ASP A 108 11.83 21.26 15.14
N MET A 109 12.14 20.11 14.54
CA MET A 109 13.22 19.22 14.99
C MET A 109 14.60 19.84 14.80
N ARG A 110 14.82 20.64 13.74
CA ARG A 110 16.08 21.38 13.55
C ARG A 110 16.25 22.46 14.62
N GLN A 111 15.23 23.30 14.81
CA GLN A 111 15.26 24.34 15.85
C GLN A 111 15.44 23.73 17.24
N TRP A 112 14.76 22.63 17.50
CA TRP A 112 14.87 21.88 18.74
C TRP A 112 16.27 21.29 18.91
N LEU A 113 16.88 20.68 17.88
CA LEU A 113 18.24 20.15 17.96
C LEU A 113 19.26 21.23 18.27
N GLU A 114 19.14 22.40 17.64
CA GLU A 114 20.00 23.55 17.93
C GLU A 114 19.85 24.00 19.38
N TYR A 115 18.61 24.11 19.89
CA TYR A 115 18.34 24.45 21.27
C TYR A 115 18.86 23.38 22.25
N PHE A 116 18.63 22.10 21.95
CA PHE A 116 19.08 20.97 22.75
C PHE A 116 20.62 20.93 22.85
N GLU A 117 21.31 21.09 21.72
CA GLU A 117 22.78 21.14 21.68
C GLU A 117 23.32 22.31 22.51
N GLN A 118 22.64 23.46 22.48
CA GLN A 118 22.99 24.61 23.30
C GLN A 118 22.80 24.32 24.81
N VAL A 119 21.65 23.78 25.22
CA VAL A 119 21.36 23.42 26.61
C VAL A 119 22.34 22.36 27.13
N VAL A 120 22.62 21.31 26.35
CA VAL A 120 23.61 20.29 26.74
C VAL A 120 25.01 20.88 26.84
N LYS A 121 25.38 21.83 25.98
CA LYS A 121 26.68 22.49 26.04
C LYS A 121 26.80 23.40 27.27
N ASP A 122 25.76 24.15 27.59
CA ASP A 122 25.76 25.13 28.67
C ASP A 122 25.69 24.44 30.04
N TYR A 123 24.87 23.40 30.17
CA TYR A 123 24.60 22.75 31.47
C TYR A 123 25.23 21.37 31.64
N GLY A 124 25.62 20.70 30.55
CA GLY A 124 26.25 19.38 30.59
C GLY A 124 27.51 19.30 31.49
N PRO A 125 28.42 20.30 31.47
CA PRO A 125 29.57 20.32 32.37
C PRO A 125 29.21 20.48 33.85
N ILE A 126 28.13 21.20 34.16
CA ILE A 126 27.67 21.46 35.53
C ILE A 126 27.15 20.15 36.15
N ILE A 127 26.33 19.45 35.40
CA ILE A 127 25.72 18.19 35.80
C ILE A 127 26.75 17.06 35.81
N GLY A 128 27.63 17.01 34.82
CA GLY A 128 28.77 16.07 34.80
C GLY A 128 29.76 16.30 35.95
N GLY A 129 29.73 17.47 36.58
CA GLY A 129 30.49 17.80 37.79
C GLY A 129 29.84 17.33 39.09
N GLY A 130 28.64 16.74 39.05
CA GLY A 130 27.89 16.29 40.23
C GLY A 130 27.35 17.42 41.10
N LEU A 131 27.28 18.64 40.55
CA LEU A 131 26.63 19.76 41.22
C LEU A 131 25.14 19.77 40.85
N PRO A 132 24.23 19.94 41.84
CA PRO A 132 22.81 20.06 41.55
C PRO A 132 22.56 21.32 40.70
N PRO A 133 21.67 21.26 39.70
CA PRO A 133 21.35 22.42 38.89
C PRO A 133 20.68 23.51 39.74
N SER A 134 20.95 24.78 39.40
CA SER A 134 20.22 25.91 39.98
C SER A 134 18.75 25.89 39.57
N GLU A 135 17.91 26.67 40.26
CA GLU A 135 16.47 26.73 39.95
C GLU A 135 16.19 27.20 38.51
N GLU A 136 16.99 28.14 37.99
CA GLU A 136 16.91 28.60 36.60
C GLU A 136 17.30 27.50 35.62
N GLU A 137 18.37 26.77 35.92
CA GLU A 137 18.85 25.64 35.12
C GLU A 137 17.80 24.51 35.08
N GLY A 138 17.24 24.15 36.24
CA GLY A 138 16.16 23.16 36.35
C GLY A 138 14.94 23.53 35.51
N ARG A 139 14.57 24.81 35.46
CA ARG A 139 13.49 25.30 34.58
C ARG A 139 13.81 25.09 33.09
N HIS A 140 15.04 25.36 32.67
CA HIS A 140 15.46 25.12 31.28
C HIS A 140 15.48 23.63 30.91
N ILE A 141 15.93 22.78 31.83
CA ILE A 141 15.92 21.32 31.68
C ILE A 141 14.48 20.81 31.52
N TYR A 142 13.58 21.28 32.38
CA TYR A 142 12.16 20.92 32.32
C TYR A 142 11.50 21.40 31.02
N ASP A 143 11.72 22.65 30.61
CA ASP A 143 11.20 23.18 29.34
C ASP A 143 11.72 22.39 28.12
N LEU A 144 12.98 21.95 28.16
CA LEU A 144 13.53 21.08 27.13
C LEU A 144 12.86 19.70 27.10
N ALA A 145 12.61 19.10 28.27
CA ALA A 145 11.94 17.81 28.40
C ALA A 145 10.45 17.88 27.99
N ASP A 146 9.75 18.97 28.32
CA ASP A 146 8.37 19.21 27.84
C ASP A 146 8.35 19.37 26.32
N LYS A 147 9.28 20.14 25.75
CA LYS A 147 9.36 20.30 24.28
C LYS A 147 9.65 18.99 23.55
N ILE A 148 10.60 18.18 24.04
CA ILE A 148 10.92 16.90 23.38
C ILE A 148 9.74 15.93 23.46
N THR A 149 9.08 15.83 24.62
CA THR A 149 7.91 14.95 24.78
C THR A 149 6.79 15.38 23.83
N ARG A 150 6.45 16.68 23.76
CA ARG A 150 5.43 17.20 22.84
C ARG A 150 5.75 17.00 21.36
N ILE A 151 7.03 17.04 20.96
CA ILE A 151 7.42 16.76 19.59
C ILE A 151 7.15 15.29 19.29
N PHE A 152 7.66 14.38 20.14
CA PHE A 152 7.60 12.93 19.93
C PHE A 152 6.20 12.32 20.16
N ASP A 153 5.30 13.01 20.86
CA ASP A 153 3.89 12.60 20.98
C ASP A 153 3.05 12.85 19.71
N ARG A 154 3.58 13.57 18.72
CA ARG A 154 2.82 13.89 17.51
C ARG A 154 2.54 12.60 16.72
N PRO A 155 1.28 12.27 16.41
CA PRO A 155 0.94 11.05 15.67
C PRO A 155 1.65 10.91 14.32
N ALA A 156 1.91 12.04 13.65
CA ALA A 156 2.60 12.05 12.38
C ALA A 156 4.07 11.58 12.46
N LEU A 157 4.74 11.64 13.61
CA LEU A 157 6.08 11.04 13.78
C LEU A 157 6.02 9.51 13.89
N GLU A 158 4.99 8.97 14.55
CA GLU A 158 4.76 7.52 14.61
C GLU A 158 4.43 6.97 13.22
N GLU A 159 3.57 7.67 12.48
CA GLU A 159 3.28 7.36 11.08
C GLU A 159 4.55 7.42 10.21
N ALA A 160 5.40 8.43 10.42
CA ALA A 160 6.69 8.55 9.75
C ALA A 160 7.59 7.35 10.04
N ALA A 161 7.73 6.98 11.31
CA ALA A 161 8.63 5.92 11.74
C ALA A 161 8.30 4.58 11.06
N ASN A 162 7.02 4.30 10.82
CA ASN A 162 6.56 3.11 10.10
C ASN A 162 6.96 3.07 8.61
N LEU A 163 7.29 4.22 8.02
CA LEU A 163 7.78 4.33 6.64
C LEU A 163 9.31 4.25 6.54
N LEU A 164 10.02 4.39 7.66
CA LEU A 164 11.48 4.36 7.68
C LEU A 164 12.00 2.92 7.73
N GLU A 165 13.26 2.75 7.33
CA GLU A 165 13.96 1.47 7.44
C GLU A 165 13.99 0.94 8.87
N SER A 166 14.15 -0.38 9.03
CA SER A 166 14.13 -1.07 10.33
C SER A 166 15.03 -0.45 11.41
N ARG A 167 16.15 0.15 11.00
CA ARG A 167 17.07 0.86 11.90
C ARG A 167 16.43 2.12 12.48
N SER A 168 15.87 2.99 11.64
CA SER A 168 15.28 4.25 12.09
C SER A 168 14.03 4.02 12.93
N TYR A 169 13.26 2.97 12.62
CA TYR A 169 12.15 2.53 13.47
C TYR A 169 12.63 2.07 14.87
N TYR A 170 13.73 1.32 14.94
CA TYR A 170 14.35 0.94 16.22
C TYR A 170 14.84 2.15 17.01
N VAL A 171 15.48 3.11 16.34
CA VAL A 171 15.92 4.37 16.95
C VAL A 171 14.73 5.14 17.51
N TYR A 172 13.65 5.28 16.74
CA TYR A 172 12.40 5.90 17.20
C TYR A 172 11.83 5.19 18.43
N GLY A 173 11.74 3.86 18.42
CA GLY A 173 11.26 3.09 19.56
C GLY A 173 12.10 3.25 20.83
N THR A 174 13.42 3.45 20.68
CA THR A 174 14.32 3.76 21.79
C THR A 174 14.04 5.16 22.34
N ILE A 175 13.93 6.16 21.46
CA ILE A 175 13.57 7.54 21.85
C ILE A 175 12.23 7.55 22.59
N MET A 176 11.19 6.87 22.07
CA MET A 176 9.88 6.84 22.72
C MET A 176 9.90 6.18 24.11
N ARG A 177 10.78 5.22 24.35
CA ARG A 177 10.98 4.65 25.69
C ARG A 177 11.54 5.69 26.65
N ASP A 178 12.51 6.47 26.21
CA ASP A 178 13.17 7.48 27.04
C ASP A 178 12.27 8.71 27.23
N VAL A 179 11.49 9.11 26.22
CA VAL A 179 10.43 10.13 26.35
C VAL A 179 9.41 9.76 27.43
N ARG A 180 9.00 8.49 27.50
CA ARG A 180 8.09 8.03 28.56
C ARG A 180 8.71 8.12 29.95
N ARG A 181 10.01 7.82 30.08
CA ARG A 181 10.76 7.97 31.34
C ARG A 181 10.86 9.44 31.74
N LEU A 182 11.17 10.32 30.79
CA LEU A 182 11.20 11.76 31.00
C LEU A 182 9.84 12.29 31.49
N ARG A 183 8.73 11.83 30.93
CA ARG A 183 7.38 12.22 31.40
C ARG A 183 7.17 11.83 32.87
N THR A 184 7.48 10.59 33.25
CA THR A 184 7.36 10.17 34.65
C THR A 184 8.21 11.05 35.57
N ARG A 185 9.42 11.41 35.15
CA ARG A 185 10.29 12.32 35.92
C ARG A 185 9.73 13.74 35.99
N MET A 186 9.11 14.25 34.92
CA MET A 186 8.44 15.55 34.95
C MET A 186 7.26 15.56 35.94
N GLU A 187 6.46 14.51 36.00
CA GLU A 187 5.37 14.36 36.97
C GLU A 187 5.90 14.31 38.43
N GLU A 188 7.04 13.65 38.64
CA GLU A 188 7.75 13.65 39.92
C GLU A 188 8.30 15.03 40.30
N ALA A 189 8.86 15.78 39.34
CA ALA A 189 9.33 17.14 39.53
C ALA A 189 8.18 18.08 39.91
N GLU A 190 7.05 18.02 39.20
CA GLU A 190 5.85 18.79 39.52
C GLU A 190 5.37 18.50 40.95
N SER A 191 5.29 17.22 41.32
CA SER A 191 4.92 16.79 42.67
C SER A 191 5.91 17.29 43.74
N ALA A 192 7.20 17.42 43.41
CA ALA A 192 8.21 17.96 44.30
C ALA A 192 8.09 19.48 44.49
N VAL A 193 7.78 20.21 43.41
CA VAL A 193 7.51 21.65 43.44
C VAL A 193 6.29 21.95 44.29
N GLU A 194 5.19 21.19 44.13
CA GLU A 194 3.98 21.35 44.96
C GLU A 194 4.25 21.16 46.45
N ARG A 195 5.24 20.34 46.81
CA ARG A 195 5.66 20.08 48.19
C ARG A 195 6.73 21.06 48.68
N SER A 196 7.17 22.00 47.85
CA SER A 196 8.30 22.90 48.12
C SER A 196 9.57 22.15 48.56
N ASN A 197 9.86 21.03 47.89
CA ASN A 197 11.00 20.17 48.19
C ASN A 197 12.13 20.37 47.19
N ASP A 198 12.94 21.42 47.41
CA ASP A 198 14.03 21.82 46.51
C ASP A 198 15.08 20.70 46.29
N ALA A 199 15.34 19.89 47.31
CA ALA A 199 16.27 18.76 47.20
C ALA A 199 15.75 17.68 46.25
N ALA A 200 14.45 17.39 46.27
CA ALA A 200 13.84 16.45 45.34
C ALA A 200 13.84 17.01 43.91
N LEU A 201 13.59 18.32 43.74
CA LEU A 201 13.64 18.96 42.43
C LEU A 201 15.04 18.88 41.79
N ALA A 202 16.09 19.08 42.58
CA ALA A 202 17.47 18.97 42.12
C ALA A 202 17.80 17.55 41.62
N VAL A 203 17.41 16.52 42.38
CA VAL A 203 17.63 15.10 42.01
C VAL A 203 16.89 14.76 40.72
N VAL A 204 15.61 15.15 40.62
CA VAL A 204 14.81 14.85 39.42
C VAL A 204 15.37 15.57 38.18
N SER A 205 15.87 16.81 38.34
CA SER A 205 16.48 17.57 37.25
C SER A 205 17.79 16.95 36.76
N GLU A 206 18.63 16.44 37.66
CA GLU A 206 19.85 15.69 37.32
C GLU A 206 19.50 14.44 36.51
N ASP A 207 18.54 13.67 36.99
CA ASP A 207 18.03 12.46 36.36
C ASP A 207 17.50 12.74 34.94
N MET A 208 16.67 13.76 34.77
CA MET A 208 16.15 14.18 33.46
C MET A 208 17.29 14.53 32.49
N MET A 209 18.36 15.15 32.97
CA MET A 209 19.50 15.50 32.12
C MET A 209 20.33 14.29 31.70
N VAL A 210 20.45 13.28 32.56
CA VAL A 210 21.07 12.01 32.18
C VAL A 210 20.29 11.36 31.03
N ASP A 211 18.95 11.33 31.12
CA ASP A 211 18.11 10.79 30.04
C ASP A 211 18.25 11.61 28.76
N LEU A 212 18.12 12.94 28.85
CA LEU A 212 18.28 13.84 27.70
C LEU A 212 19.64 13.64 27.02
N THR A 213 20.72 13.55 27.80
CA THR A 213 22.07 13.32 27.28
C THR A 213 22.19 11.95 26.60
N GLY A 214 21.59 10.90 27.18
CA GLY A 214 21.54 9.56 26.59
C GLY A 214 20.76 9.52 25.27
N MET A 215 19.69 10.31 25.17
CA MET A 215 18.86 10.39 23.96
C MET A 215 19.53 11.17 22.82
N ARG A 216 20.50 12.04 23.11
CA ARG A 216 21.12 12.97 22.14
C ARG A 216 21.50 12.31 20.81
N SER A 217 22.24 11.20 20.87
CA SER A 217 22.74 10.53 19.67
C SER A 217 21.59 9.96 18.82
N PHE A 218 20.60 9.35 19.47
CA PHE A 218 19.43 8.79 18.82
C PHE A 218 18.56 9.87 18.18
N VAL A 219 18.30 10.96 18.91
CA VAL A 219 17.47 12.04 18.37
C VAL A 219 18.17 12.73 17.21
N LYS A 220 19.48 12.95 17.29
CA LYS A 220 20.27 13.49 16.17
C LYS A 220 20.24 12.59 14.95
N GLU A 221 20.37 11.27 15.13
CA GLU A 221 20.27 10.29 14.05
C GLU A 221 18.89 10.33 13.41
N PHE A 222 17.82 10.24 14.20
CA PHE A 222 16.44 10.23 13.73
C PHE A 222 16.04 11.52 13.03
N ALA A 223 16.40 12.68 13.61
CA ALA A 223 16.18 13.98 12.99
C ALA A 223 16.93 14.12 11.66
N GLY A 224 18.16 13.60 11.57
CA GLY A 224 18.91 13.54 10.32
C GLY A 224 18.17 12.75 9.25
N THR A 225 17.57 11.61 9.62
CA THR A 225 16.72 10.83 8.72
C THR A 225 15.49 11.64 8.27
N LEU A 226 14.76 12.28 9.18
CA LEU A 226 13.59 13.10 8.82
C LEU A 226 13.95 14.27 7.89
N ILE A 227 15.08 14.94 8.12
CA ILE A 227 15.56 16.02 7.27
C ILE A 227 15.92 15.50 5.88
N SER A 228 16.58 14.33 5.79
CA SER A 228 16.89 13.72 4.50
C SER A 228 15.63 13.30 3.73
N LEU A 229 14.61 12.82 4.45
CA LEU A 229 13.30 12.48 3.88
C LEU A 229 12.62 13.73 3.30
N ASP A 230 12.58 14.83 4.05
CA ASP A 230 12.06 16.12 3.58
C ASP A 230 12.77 16.60 2.30
N GLN A 231 14.10 16.46 2.22
CA GLN A 231 14.86 16.82 1.03
C GLN A 231 14.54 15.93 -0.18
N PHE A 232 14.40 14.62 0.04
CA PHE A 232 14.09 13.65 -1.02
C PHE A 232 12.72 13.89 -1.68
N TYR A 233 11.71 14.27 -0.89
CA TYR A 233 10.36 14.53 -1.45
C TYR A 233 10.20 15.92 -2.07
N LYS A 234 11.15 16.85 -1.84
CA LYS A 234 11.14 18.19 -2.45
C LYS A 234 11.80 18.24 -3.83
N THR A 235 12.59 17.24 -4.19
CA THR A 235 13.23 17.09 -5.52
C THR A 235 12.35 16.35 -6.49
#